data_AF-A0A419N1J7-F1
#
_entry.id   AF-A0A419N1J7-F1
#
_cell.length_a   1.000
_cell.length_b   1.000
_cell.length_c   1.000
_cell.angle_alpha   90.00
_cell.angle_beta   90.00
_cell.angle_gamma   90.00
#
_symmetry.space_group_name_H-M   'P 1'
#
loop_
_entity.id
_entity.type
_entity.pdbx_description
1 polymer ?
#
loop_
_entity_poly.entity_id
_entity_poly.type
_entity_poly.pdbx_seq_one_letter_code
_entity_poly.pdbx_strand_id
1 'polypeptide(L)'
;MIDRIWSGKSPLYLLLLPLAWLYGFISTLIRYSYQHGLKKSWRAPVPVVVVGNLTAGGNGKTPVVIWLVETLQQHGFRVGVVSRGYGGKAESYPLLLCEDTSTAQAGDEPVLIFQRTGAPVAVSPVRSDAVKALLASHELDVVITDDGLQHYALARDVEIVVVDGIRRFGNGHWLPAGPMRERSSRLRSVDAVITNGGMAHTGELAMILQPGKAINLLT
;
A
#
# COMPACT_ATOMS: atom_id res chain seq x y z
N MET A 1 -0.80 -23.23 -6.25
CA MET A 1 0.13 -23.30 -7.41
C MET A 1 1.07 -22.10 -7.44
N ILE A 2 0.56 -20.87 -7.38
CA ILE A 2 1.36 -19.64 -7.45
C ILE A 2 2.39 -19.52 -6.31
N ASP A 3 2.03 -19.93 -5.10
CA ASP A 3 2.96 -19.92 -3.95
C ASP A 3 4.19 -20.80 -4.18
N ARG A 4 4.05 -21.94 -4.90
CA ARG A 4 5.19 -22.81 -5.22
C ARG A 4 6.11 -22.18 -6.26
N ILE A 5 5.56 -21.42 -7.20
CA ILE A 5 6.34 -20.67 -8.20
C ILE A 5 7.09 -19.53 -7.52
N TRP A 6 6.37 -18.71 -6.75
CA TRP A 6 6.93 -17.52 -6.07
C TRP A 6 7.86 -17.84 -4.91
N SER A 7 7.77 -19.04 -4.32
CA SER A 7 8.77 -19.54 -3.36
C SER A 7 9.97 -20.22 -4.01
N GLY A 8 10.02 -20.34 -5.35
CA GLY A 8 11.11 -21.01 -6.07
C GLY A 8 11.07 -22.54 -6.00
N LYS A 9 10.05 -23.13 -5.38
CA LYS A 9 9.88 -24.59 -5.23
C LYS A 9 9.41 -25.31 -6.52
N SER A 10 9.18 -24.57 -7.60
CA SER A 10 8.77 -25.11 -8.90
C SER A 10 9.58 -24.48 -10.02
N PRO A 11 10.23 -25.25 -10.91
CA PRO A 11 11.04 -24.69 -12.01
C PRO A 11 10.22 -23.93 -13.05
N LEU A 12 8.88 -23.95 -12.96
CA LEU A 12 8.00 -23.17 -13.83
C LEU A 12 8.29 -21.67 -13.79
N TYR A 13 8.88 -21.14 -12.71
CA TYR A 13 9.29 -19.73 -12.67
C TYR A 13 10.32 -19.40 -13.75
N LEU A 14 11.15 -20.37 -14.20
CA LEU A 14 12.16 -20.18 -15.24
C LEU A 14 11.51 -19.83 -16.58
N LEU A 15 10.40 -20.47 -16.92
CA LEU A 15 9.63 -20.17 -18.13
C LEU A 15 9.00 -18.77 -18.08
N LEU A 16 8.75 -18.26 -16.88
CA LEU A 16 8.18 -16.93 -16.65
C LEU A 16 9.23 -15.82 -16.56
N LEU A 17 10.53 -16.15 -16.52
CA LEU A 17 11.60 -15.15 -16.39
C LEU A 17 11.61 -14.09 -17.49
N PRO A 18 11.39 -14.40 -18.78
CA PRO A 18 11.35 -13.38 -19.82
C PRO A 18 10.25 -12.34 -19.57
N LEU A 19 9.06 -12.80 -19.14
CA LEU A 19 7.96 -11.91 -18.77
C LEU A 19 8.29 -11.08 -17.52
N ALA A 20 8.99 -11.67 -16.54
CA ALA A 20 9.42 -10.97 -15.35
C ALA A 20 10.46 -9.88 -15.63
N TRP A 21 11.37 -10.12 -16.57
CA TRP A 21 12.32 -9.11 -17.01
C TRP A 21 11.63 -7.98 -17.78
N LEU A 22 10.68 -8.30 -18.66
CA LEU A 22 9.88 -7.29 -19.35
C LEU A 22 9.10 -6.42 -18.35
N TYR A 23 8.45 -7.04 -17.36
CA TYR A 23 7.76 -6.32 -16.29
C TYR A 23 8.73 -5.41 -15.52
N GLY A 24 9.87 -5.94 -15.09
CA GLY A 24 10.89 -5.19 -14.37
C GLY A 24 11.42 -4.00 -15.18
N PHE A 25 11.64 -4.19 -16.48
CA PHE A 25 12.08 -3.14 -17.39
C PHE A 25 11.04 -2.02 -17.49
N ILE A 26 9.78 -2.35 -17.78
CA ILE A 26 8.69 -1.37 -17.88
C ILE A 26 8.49 -0.62 -16.56
N SER A 27 8.46 -1.33 -15.42
CA SER A 27 8.32 -0.74 -14.09
C SER A 27 9.46 0.24 -13.79
N THR A 28 10.70 -0.13 -14.13
CA THR A 28 11.88 0.74 -13.96
C THR A 28 11.82 1.97 -14.84
N LEU A 29 11.40 1.84 -16.11
CA LEU A 29 11.22 2.98 -17.02
C LEU A 29 10.16 3.95 -16.51
N ILE A 30 9.01 3.44 -16.04
CA ILE A 30 7.94 4.27 -15.46
C ILE A 30 8.50 5.06 -14.27
N ARG A 31 9.16 4.39 -13.31
CA ARG A 31 9.78 5.06 -12.16
C ARG A 31 10.77 6.14 -12.59
N TYR A 32 11.70 5.79 -13.49
CA TYR A 32 12.72 6.71 -13.99
C TYR A 32 12.10 7.96 -14.63
N SER A 33 11.01 7.78 -15.38
CA SER A 33 10.29 8.89 -16.03
C SER A 33 9.71 9.90 -15.03
N TYR A 34 9.22 9.46 -13.87
CA TYR A 34 8.76 10.38 -12.83
C TYR A 34 9.93 11.02 -12.05
N GLN A 35 10.99 10.25 -11.76
CA GLN A 35 12.16 10.77 -11.05
C GLN A 35 12.89 11.87 -11.82
N HIS A 36 12.91 11.80 -13.15
CA HIS A 36 13.55 12.79 -14.02
C HIS A 36 12.58 13.89 -14.49
N GLY A 37 11.35 13.92 -13.96
CA GLY A 37 10.34 14.92 -14.33
C GLY A 37 9.79 14.81 -15.75
N LEU A 38 10.07 13.72 -16.47
CA LEU A 38 9.49 13.45 -17.80
C LEU A 38 7.98 13.25 -17.72
N LYS A 39 7.49 12.70 -16.61
CA LYS A 39 6.08 12.64 -16.26
C LYS A 39 5.80 13.56 -15.07
N LYS A 40 4.65 14.24 -15.12
CA LYS A 40 4.21 15.16 -14.07
C LYS A 40 3.69 14.38 -12.86
N SER A 41 4.17 14.74 -11.68
CA SER A 41 3.59 14.35 -10.40
C SER A 41 2.81 15.52 -9.82
N TRP A 42 1.64 15.26 -9.26
CA TRP A 42 0.85 16.24 -8.53
C TRP A 42 1.24 16.24 -7.06
N ARG A 43 1.48 17.41 -6.47
CA ARG A 43 1.82 17.57 -5.05
C ARG A 43 0.62 18.10 -4.28
N ALA A 44 0.29 17.43 -3.18
CA ALA A 44 -0.75 17.88 -2.28
C ALA A 44 -0.28 19.10 -1.47
N PRO A 45 -1.20 19.97 -1.03
CA PRO A 45 -0.87 21.10 -0.14
C PRO A 45 -0.54 20.67 1.30
N VAL A 46 -0.77 19.39 1.63
CA VAL A 46 -0.48 18.78 2.93
C VAL A 46 0.49 17.61 2.74
N PRO A 47 1.28 17.23 3.76
CA PRO A 47 2.16 16.08 3.70
C PRO A 47 1.44 14.78 3.32
N VAL A 48 2.05 14.00 2.43
CA VAL A 48 1.56 12.68 2.01
C VAL A 48 2.52 11.59 2.48
N VAL A 49 2.00 10.67 3.30
CA VAL A 49 2.72 9.47 3.78
C VAL A 49 2.25 8.25 3.00
N VAL A 50 3.17 7.53 2.37
CA VAL A 50 2.88 6.30 1.64
C VAL A 50 3.22 5.10 2.50
N VAL A 51 2.24 4.22 2.74
CA VAL A 51 2.47 2.90 3.30
C VAL A 51 2.28 1.87 2.20
N GLY A 52 3.32 1.11 1.87
CA GLY A 52 3.25 0.13 0.79
C GLY A 52 4.13 -1.08 1.00
N ASN A 53 4.18 -1.94 -0.01
CA ASN A 53 5.03 -3.12 -0.03
C ASN A 53 5.70 -3.31 -1.39
N LEU A 54 6.75 -4.13 -1.42
CA LEU A 54 7.48 -4.44 -2.66
C LEU A 54 7.03 -5.75 -3.31
N THR A 55 6.14 -6.52 -2.68
CA THR A 55 5.67 -7.83 -3.15
C THR A 55 4.16 -7.85 -3.35
N ALA A 56 3.67 -8.74 -4.20
CA ALA A 56 2.26 -9.08 -4.28
C ALA A 56 1.89 -10.02 -3.13
N GLY A 57 0.75 -9.75 -2.47
CA GLY A 57 0.25 -10.52 -1.34
C GLY A 57 0.05 -9.67 -0.08
N GLY A 58 -0.61 -10.26 0.92
CA GLY A 58 -0.86 -9.60 2.21
C GLY A 58 0.43 -9.50 3.02
N ASN A 59 1.00 -8.30 3.10
CA ASN A 59 2.22 -8.03 3.87
C ASN A 59 1.94 -7.34 5.23
N GLY A 60 0.66 -7.18 5.60
CA GLY A 60 0.27 -6.48 6.83
C GLY A 60 0.34 -4.96 6.75
N LYS A 61 0.06 -4.38 5.57
CA LYS A 61 0.00 -2.91 5.39
C LYS A 61 -1.16 -2.29 6.15
N THR A 62 -2.35 -2.87 6.07
CA THR A 62 -3.57 -2.32 6.68
C THR A 62 -3.43 -2.12 8.19
N PRO A 63 -2.85 -3.06 8.98
CA PRO A 63 -2.52 -2.80 10.38
C PRO A 63 -1.56 -1.61 10.60
N VAL A 64 -0.54 -1.45 9.75
CA VAL A 64 0.39 -0.30 9.84
C VAL A 64 -0.33 1.01 9.53
N VAL A 65 -1.21 1.03 8.52
CA VAL A 65 -2.02 2.20 8.17
C VAL A 65 -2.91 2.57 9.35
N ILE A 66 -3.65 1.61 9.93
CA ILE A 66 -4.51 1.83 11.08
C ILE A 66 -3.71 2.37 12.27
N TRP A 67 -2.58 1.73 12.61
CA TRP A 67 -1.71 2.18 13.70
C TRP A 67 -1.21 3.61 13.47
N LEU A 68 -0.81 3.94 12.24
CA LEU A 68 -0.30 5.27 11.90
C LEU A 68 -1.40 6.33 12.01
N VAL A 69 -2.61 6.03 11.50
CA VAL A 69 -3.77 6.92 11.62
C VAL A 69 -4.10 7.17 13.10
N GLU A 70 -4.30 6.11 13.88
CA GLU A 70 -4.65 6.21 15.30
C GLU A 70 -3.57 6.98 16.08
N THR A 71 -2.29 6.69 15.82
CA THR A 71 -1.17 7.38 16.48
C THR A 71 -1.16 8.87 16.15
N LEU A 72 -1.33 9.25 14.89
CA LEU A 72 -1.34 10.67 14.49
C LEU A 72 -2.57 11.40 15.04
N GLN A 73 -3.74 10.76 15.05
CA GLN A 73 -4.95 11.31 15.67
C GLN A 73 -4.78 11.52 17.18
N GLN A 74 -4.13 10.59 17.89
CA GLN A 74 -3.80 10.75 19.31
C GLN A 74 -2.88 11.95 19.58
N HIS A 75 -2.05 12.33 18.61
CA HIS A 75 -1.22 13.54 18.68
C HIS A 75 -1.95 14.79 18.16
N GLY A 76 -3.24 14.71 17.86
CA GLY A 76 -4.08 15.84 17.46
C GLY A 76 -4.09 16.17 15.97
N PHE A 77 -3.49 15.35 15.10
CA PHE A 77 -3.51 15.58 13.66
C PHE A 77 -4.83 15.13 13.03
N ARG A 78 -5.33 15.90 12.07
CA ARG A 78 -6.46 15.53 11.22
C ARG A 78 -5.96 14.72 10.04
N VAL A 79 -6.18 13.42 10.09
CA VAL A 79 -5.64 12.45 9.13
C VAL A 79 -6.71 12.07 8.11
N GLY A 80 -6.37 12.11 6.82
CA GLY A 80 -7.17 11.49 5.76
C GLY A 80 -6.49 10.26 5.19
N VAL A 81 -7.25 9.27 4.73
CA VAL A 81 -6.71 8.06 4.11
C VAL A 81 -7.18 7.91 2.67
N VAL A 82 -6.24 7.66 1.75
CA VAL A 82 -6.54 7.37 0.35
C VAL A 82 -6.13 5.96 -0.03
N SER A 83 -7.04 5.24 -0.67
CA SER A 83 -6.78 3.91 -1.20
C SER A 83 -7.22 3.81 -2.66
N ARG A 84 -6.79 2.73 -3.33
CA ARG A 84 -7.25 2.40 -4.68
C ARG A 84 -8.66 1.81 -4.68
N GLY A 85 -9.08 1.20 -3.57
CA GLY A 85 -10.32 0.42 -3.49
C GLY A 85 -10.23 -0.95 -4.17
N TYR A 86 -9.16 -1.71 -3.89
CA TYR A 86 -8.99 -3.04 -4.51
C TYR A 86 -10.16 -3.97 -4.14
N GLY A 87 -10.72 -4.65 -5.14
CA GLY A 87 -11.90 -5.51 -4.98
C GLY A 87 -13.24 -4.76 -5.01
N GLY A 88 -13.25 -3.45 -4.75
CA GLY A 88 -14.43 -2.60 -4.85
C GLY A 88 -14.74 -2.15 -6.28
N LYS A 89 -16.01 -1.86 -6.54
CA LYS A 89 -16.52 -1.25 -7.77
C LYS A 89 -17.54 -0.17 -7.44
N ALA A 90 -17.05 1.03 -7.20
CA ALA A 90 -17.91 2.21 -7.08
C ALA A 90 -18.51 2.58 -8.45
N GLU A 91 -19.71 3.15 -8.44
CA GLU A 91 -20.37 3.69 -9.65
C GLU A 91 -19.64 4.92 -10.20
N SER A 92 -19.05 5.71 -9.31
CA SER A 92 -18.26 6.89 -9.64
C SER A 92 -17.04 7.02 -8.73
N TYR A 93 -15.99 7.67 -9.26
CA TYR A 93 -14.77 7.99 -8.53
C TYR A 93 -14.48 9.49 -8.68
N PRO A 94 -13.84 10.13 -7.67
CA PRO A 94 -13.47 9.57 -6.37
C PRO A 94 -14.70 9.29 -5.49
N LEU A 95 -14.67 8.19 -4.74
CA LEU A 95 -15.71 7.85 -3.76
C LEU A 95 -15.21 8.19 -2.36
N LEU A 96 -15.89 9.11 -1.68
CA LEU A 96 -15.73 9.37 -0.25
C LEU A 96 -16.56 8.35 0.52
N LEU A 97 -15.94 7.69 1.51
CA LEU A 97 -16.64 6.72 2.33
C LEU A 97 -17.56 7.41 3.33
N CYS A 98 -18.72 6.81 3.54
CA CYS A 98 -19.67 7.09 4.61
C CYS A 98 -20.06 5.79 5.32
N GLU A 99 -20.87 5.87 6.37
CA GLU A 99 -21.32 4.71 7.15
C GLU A 99 -22.03 3.64 6.31
N ASP A 100 -22.75 4.05 5.26
CA ASP A 100 -23.47 3.14 4.35
C ASP A 100 -22.60 2.57 3.23
N THR A 101 -21.32 2.97 3.14
CA THR A 101 -20.45 2.51 2.05
C THR A 101 -20.06 1.05 2.25
N SER A 102 -20.49 0.21 1.30
CA SER A 102 -20.22 -1.23 1.33
C SER A 102 -18.81 -1.60 0.87
N THR A 103 -18.33 -2.76 1.29
CA THR A 103 -17.06 -3.32 0.78
C THR A 103 -17.13 -3.65 -0.71
N ALA A 104 -18.33 -3.93 -1.25
CA ALA A 104 -18.53 -4.11 -2.69
C ALA A 104 -18.24 -2.83 -3.49
N GLN A 105 -18.47 -1.65 -2.90
CA GLN A 105 -18.20 -0.35 -3.53
C GLN A 105 -16.75 0.10 -3.31
N ALA A 106 -16.28 0.09 -2.07
CA ALA A 106 -14.98 0.67 -1.70
C ALA A 106 -13.84 -0.34 -1.55
N GLY A 107 -14.13 -1.64 -1.47
CA GLY A 107 -13.19 -2.70 -1.12
C GLY A 107 -13.12 -2.94 0.40
N ASP A 108 -12.57 -4.08 0.79
CA ASP A 108 -12.53 -4.50 2.21
C ASP A 108 -11.57 -3.61 3.05
N GLU A 109 -10.37 -3.33 2.53
CA GLU A 109 -9.35 -2.56 3.26
C GLU A 109 -9.79 -1.11 3.58
N PRO A 110 -10.35 -0.34 2.63
CA PRO A 110 -10.75 1.04 2.93
C PRO A 110 -11.92 1.13 3.91
N VAL A 111 -12.89 0.22 3.80
CA VAL A 111 -14.03 0.14 4.74
C VAL A 111 -13.52 -0.22 6.13
N LEU A 112 -12.61 -1.20 6.24
CA LEU A 112 -12.00 -1.57 7.52
C LEU A 112 -11.26 -0.38 8.16
N ILE A 113 -10.48 0.38 7.38
CA ILE A 113 -9.77 1.55 7.90
C ILE A 113 -10.76 2.63 8.36
N PHE A 114 -11.79 2.92 7.57
CA PHE A 114 -12.83 3.90 7.91
C PHE A 114 -13.54 3.52 9.21
N GLN A 115 -14.04 2.30 9.31
CA GLN A 115 -14.76 1.81 10.49
C GLN A 115 -13.87 1.75 11.73
N ARG A 116 -12.59 1.40 11.58
CA ARG A 116 -11.69 1.22 12.72
C ARG A 116 -11.20 2.55 13.29
N THR A 117 -10.91 3.52 12.43
CA THR A 117 -10.21 4.76 12.80
C THR A 117 -11.12 5.98 12.84
N GLY A 118 -12.29 5.92 12.20
CA GLY A 118 -13.16 7.08 11.99
C GLY A 118 -12.56 8.19 11.13
N ALA A 119 -11.37 7.96 10.54
CA ALA A 119 -10.73 8.95 9.67
C ALA A 119 -11.49 9.06 8.33
N PRO A 120 -11.57 10.26 7.72
CA PRO A 120 -12.06 10.41 6.36
C PRO A 120 -11.27 9.54 5.39
N VAL A 121 -11.98 8.69 4.63
CA VAL A 121 -11.37 7.79 3.65
C VAL A 121 -11.94 8.06 2.25
N ALA A 122 -11.07 8.12 1.25
CA ALA A 122 -11.48 8.19 -0.15
C ALA A 122 -10.81 7.09 -0.99
N VAL A 123 -11.57 6.57 -1.95
CA VAL A 123 -11.06 5.60 -2.93
C VAL A 123 -11.09 6.17 -4.34
N SER A 124 -10.01 5.95 -5.08
CA SER A 124 -9.92 6.26 -6.51
C SER A 124 -8.79 5.48 -7.19
N PRO A 125 -8.97 5.02 -8.44
CA PRO A 125 -7.87 4.55 -9.27
C PRO A 125 -6.75 5.60 -9.42
N VAL A 126 -7.13 6.88 -9.47
CA VAL A 126 -6.21 8.02 -9.53
C VAL A 126 -6.12 8.65 -8.14
N ARG A 127 -5.02 8.35 -7.43
CA ARG A 127 -4.84 8.77 -6.03
C ARG A 127 -4.94 10.27 -5.81
N SER A 128 -4.40 11.09 -6.72
CA SER A 128 -4.49 12.54 -6.61
C SER A 128 -5.94 13.02 -6.54
N ASP A 129 -6.87 12.35 -7.21
CA ASP A 129 -8.27 12.76 -7.23
C ASP A 129 -8.98 12.38 -5.92
N ALA A 130 -8.62 11.24 -5.31
CA ALA A 130 -9.04 10.91 -3.95
C ALA A 130 -8.52 11.93 -2.92
N VAL A 131 -7.25 12.34 -3.04
CA VAL A 131 -6.67 13.37 -2.15
C VAL A 131 -7.40 14.71 -2.32
N LYS A 132 -7.66 15.15 -3.55
CA LYS A 132 -8.39 16.39 -3.82
C LYS A 132 -9.81 16.34 -3.25
N ALA A 133 -10.51 15.21 -3.39
CA ALA A 133 -11.86 15.04 -2.83
C ALA A 133 -11.85 15.14 -1.30
N LEU A 134 -10.89 14.49 -0.63
CA LEU A 134 -10.76 14.61 0.82
C LEU A 134 -10.49 16.04 1.27
N LEU A 135 -9.56 16.73 0.62
CA LEU A 135 -9.21 18.11 0.96
C LEU A 135 -10.32 19.12 0.65
N ALA A 136 -11.23 18.79 -0.28
CA ALA A 136 -12.40 19.62 -0.57
C ALA A 136 -13.50 19.47 0.48
N SER A 137 -13.58 18.31 1.15
CA SER A 137 -14.64 18.00 2.13
C SER A 137 -14.18 18.10 3.59
N HIS A 138 -12.88 18.03 3.84
CA HIS A 138 -12.32 17.99 5.18
C HIS A 138 -11.05 18.85 5.27
N GLU A 139 -10.87 19.52 6.40
CA GLU A 139 -9.59 20.11 6.75
C GLU A 139 -8.67 19.02 7.30
N LEU A 140 -7.57 18.75 6.58
CA LEU A 140 -6.61 17.71 6.92
C LEU A 140 -5.23 18.29 7.11
N ASP A 141 -4.46 17.71 8.02
CA ASP A 141 -3.07 18.07 8.27
C ASP A 141 -2.10 17.10 7.59
N VAL A 142 -2.55 15.87 7.30
CA VAL A 142 -1.75 14.81 6.68
C VAL A 142 -2.65 13.82 5.95
N VAL A 143 -2.16 13.27 4.83
CA VAL A 143 -2.82 12.20 4.10
C VAL A 143 -1.96 10.95 4.06
N ILE A 144 -2.54 9.81 4.43
CA ILE A 144 -1.90 8.50 4.34
C ILE A 144 -2.44 7.77 3.11
N THR A 145 -1.57 7.21 2.28
CA THR A 145 -2.00 6.33 1.18
C THR A 145 -1.64 4.87 1.42
N ASP A 146 -2.65 4.01 1.30
CA ASP A 146 -2.45 2.56 1.30
C ASP A 146 -2.07 2.08 -0.11
N ASP A 147 -0.99 1.29 -0.18
CA ASP A 147 -0.42 0.68 -1.38
C ASP A 147 0.00 1.67 -2.49
N GLY A 148 0.56 2.82 -2.09
CA GLY A 148 0.90 3.92 -3.00
C GLY A 148 2.29 3.87 -3.64
N LEU A 149 3.17 2.91 -3.31
CA LEU A 149 4.58 2.95 -3.72
C LEU A 149 4.77 3.03 -5.25
N GLN A 150 3.96 2.26 -6.00
CA GLN A 150 4.00 2.27 -7.47
C GLN A 150 3.27 3.47 -8.12
N HIS A 151 2.61 4.32 -7.34
CA HIS A 151 1.79 5.43 -7.85
C HIS A 151 2.56 6.76 -7.80
N TYR A 152 3.63 6.83 -8.61
CA TYR A 152 4.54 7.98 -8.70
C TYR A 152 3.88 9.30 -9.20
N ALA A 153 2.65 9.24 -9.73
CA ALA A 153 1.90 10.42 -10.15
C ALA A 153 1.44 11.30 -8.96
N LEU A 154 1.37 10.75 -7.75
CA LEU A 154 1.17 11.51 -6.52
C LEU A 154 2.53 11.71 -5.86
N ALA A 155 2.93 12.97 -5.67
CA ALA A 155 4.12 13.28 -4.89
C ALA A 155 3.90 12.88 -3.43
N ARG A 156 4.99 12.47 -2.78
CA ARG A 156 5.01 11.94 -1.42
C ARG A 156 6.17 12.52 -0.66
N ASP A 157 5.96 12.71 0.63
CA ASP A 157 6.93 13.32 1.53
C ASP A 157 7.58 12.26 2.44
N VAL A 158 6.88 11.16 2.74
CA VAL A 158 7.39 10.03 3.51
C VAL A 158 6.96 8.70 2.88
N GLU A 159 7.87 7.74 2.82
CA GLU A 159 7.62 6.38 2.34
C GLU A 159 7.97 5.33 3.41
N ILE A 160 6.98 4.51 3.75
CA ILE A 160 7.10 3.39 4.67
C ILE A 160 6.84 2.10 3.90
N VAL A 161 7.80 1.17 3.94
CA VAL A 161 7.67 -0.14 3.32
C VAL A 161 7.42 -1.21 4.38
N VAL A 162 6.34 -1.98 4.21
CA VAL A 162 6.05 -3.15 5.03
C VAL A 162 6.56 -4.40 4.32
N VAL A 163 7.39 -5.17 5.03
CA VAL A 163 7.99 -6.44 4.58
C VAL A 163 7.46 -7.57 5.44
N ASP A 164 6.98 -8.64 4.83
CA ASP A 164 6.66 -9.89 5.54
C ASP A 164 7.97 -10.51 6.07
N GLY A 165 8.11 -10.64 7.40
CA GLY A 165 9.34 -11.13 8.02
C GLY A 165 9.60 -12.63 7.87
N ILE A 166 8.62 -13.41 7.39
CA ILE A 166 8.75 -14.85 7.15
C ILE A 166 9.01 -15.10 5.67
N ARG A 167 8.15 -14.57 4.79
CA ARG A 167 8.21 -14.79 3.34
C ARG A 167 9.23 -13.88 2.65
N ARG A 168 9.51 -12.72 3.23
CA ARG A 168 10.39 -11.67 2.69
C ARG A 168 10.06 -11.38 1.23
N PHE A 169 10.97 -11.70 0.30
CA PHE A 169 10.83 -11.41 -1.14
C PHE A 169 10.58 -12.67 -2.00
N GLY A 170 10.27 -13.82 -1.39
CA GLY A 170 10.11 -15.08 -2.11
C GLY A 170 11.38 -15.47 -2.87
N ASN A 171 11.25 -15.86 -4.14
CA ASN A 171 12.36 -16.21 -5.03
C ASN A 171 13.15 -15.00 -5.58
N GLY A 172 12.82 -13.77 -5.18
CA GLY A 172 13.57 -12.57 -5.58
C GLY A 172 13.33 -12.10 -7.02
N HIS A 173 12.40 -12.74 -7.75
CA HIS A 173 12.05 -12.34 -9.11
C HIS A 173 10.83 -11.41 -9.14
N TRP A 174 10.75 -10.61 -10.20
CA TRP A 174 9.58 -9.79 -10.48
C TRP A 174 8.37 -10.64 -10.89
N LEU A 175 7.18 -10.05 -10.81
CA LEU A 175 5.98 -10.61 -11.41
C LEU A 175 6.16 -10.85 -12.91
N PRO A 176 5.66 -11.97 -13.48
CA PRO A 176 4.92 -13.04 -12.81
C PRO A 176 5.80 -14.19 -12.26
N ALA A 177 7.11 -14.22 -12.57
CA ALA A 177 8.00 -15.31 -12.14
C ALA A 177 8.21 -15.36 -10.62
N GLY A 178 8.12 -14.22 -9.96
CA GLY A 178 8.20 -14.07 -8.52
C GLY A 178 7.20 -13.05 -7.98
N PRO A 179 7.17 -12.84 -6.67
CA PRO A 179 6.18 -11.98 -6.05
C PRO A 179 6.52 -10.48 -6.15
N MET A 180 7.73 -10.10 -6.57
CA MET A 180 8.17 -8.70 -6.45
C MET A 180 7.54 -7.77 -7.49
N ARG A 181 7.00 -6.63 -7.03
CA ARG A 181 6.58 -5.50 -7.86
C ARG A 181 7.76 -4.57 -8.16
N GLU A 182 8.65 -4.41 -7.19
CA GLU A 182 9.89 -3.64 -7.28
C GLU A 182 11.04 -4.42 -6.61
N ARG A 183 12.29 -4.17 -7.01
CA ARG A 183 13.46 -4.87 -6.41
C ARG A 183 13.68 -4.43 -4.96
N SER A 184 14.30 -5.30 -4.17
CA SER A 184 14.67 -5.03 -2.77
C SER A 184 15.62 -3.84 -2.61
N SER A 185 16.36 -3.48 -3.66
CA SER A 185 17.15 -2.24 -3.70
C SER A 185 16.32 -0.98 -3.43
N ARG A 186 14.99 -1.02 -3.65
CA ARG A 186 14.07 0.07 -3.31
C ARG A 186 14.11 0.43 -1.82
N LEU A 187 14.37 -0.54 -0.94
CA LEU A 187 14.46 -0.32 0.51
C LEU A 187 15.53 0.71 0.90
N ARG A 188 16.55 0.94 0.07
CA ARG A 188 17.59 1.95 0.34
C ARG A 188 17.14 3.40 0.12
N SER A 189 15.94 3.59 -0.39
CA SER A 189 15.42 4.89 -0.84
C SER A 189 14.09 5.25 -0.19
N VAL A 190 13.71 4.54 0.87
CA VAL A 190 12.49 4.80 1.66
C VAL A 190 12.89 5.25 3.05
N ASP A 191 12.01 5.96 3.72
CA ASP A 191 12.29 6.59 5.02
C ASP A 191 12.22 5.58 6.18
N ALA A 192 11.37 4.56 6.05
CA ALA A 192 11.28 3.49 7.03
C ALA A 192 10.94 2.14 6.41
N VAL A 193 11.45 1.08 7.03
CA VAL A 193 11.10 -0.31 6.72
C VAL A 193 10.51 -0.94 7.97
N ILE A 194 9.28 -1.47 7.86
CA ILE A 194 8.59 -2.19 8.93
C ILE A 194 8.56 -3.67 8.55
N THR A 195 8.99 -4.53 9.47
CA THR A 195 8.94 -5.98 9.30
C THR A 195 7.81 -6.57 10.11
N ASN A 196 6.83 -7.14 9.40
CA ASN A 196 5.67 -7.78 9.99
C ASN A 196 5.96 -9.26 10.31
N GLY A 197 6.01 -9.59 11.59
CA GLY A 197 6.35 -10.94 12.08
C GLY A 197 7.79 -11.34 11.77
N GLY A 198 8.15 -12.60 12.08
CA GLY A 198 9.50 -13.12 11.85
C GLY A 198 10.59 -12.35 12.62
N MET A 199 11.81 -12.33 12.07
CA MET A 199 12.93 -11.55 12.62
C MET A 199 13.17 -10.31 11.76
N ALA A 200 13.13 -9.13 12.38
CA ALA A 200 13.54 -7.89 11.74
C ALA A 200 15.06 -7.88 11.49
N HIS A 201 15.47 -7.42 10.31
CA HIS A 201 16.88 -7.20 10.01
C HIS A 201 17.35 -5.84 10.55
N THR A 202 18.66 -5.62 10.58
CA THR A 202 19.25 -4.34 10.98
C THR A 202 18.67 -3.18 10.17
N GLY A 203 18.17 -2.15 10.86
CA GLY A 203 17.55 -0.97 10.25
C GLY A 203 16.05 -1.13 9.95
N GLU A 204 15.45 -2.26 10.27
CA GLU A 204 14.00 -2.48 10.16
C GLU A 204 13.31 -2.35 11.52
N LEU A 205 12.12 -1.76 11.53
CA LEU A 205 11.25 -1.68 12.70
C LEU A 205 10.40 -2.94 12.80
N ALA A 206 10.47 -3.65 13.92
CA ALA A 206 9.67 -4.85 14.12
C ALA A 206 8.21 -4.50 14.43
N MET A 207 7.28 -5.18 13.77
CA MET A 207 5.85 -5.16 14.08
C MET A 207 5.37 -6.58 14.39
N ILE A 208 4.61 -6.72 15.47
CA ILE A 208 3.97 -7.98 15.87
C ILE A 208 2.47 -7.74 15.94
N LEU A 209 1.70 -8.51 15.16
CA LEU A 209 0.25 -8.49 15.24
C LEU A 209 -0.21 -9.32 16.43
N GLN A 210 -0.93 -8.70 17.35
CA GLN A 210 -1.57 -9.38 18.47
C GLN A 210 -3.04 -9.63 18.12
N PRO A 211 -3.48 -10.90 18.03
CA PRO A 211 -4.88 -11.19 17.75
C PRO A 211 -5.77 -10.71 18.90
N GLY A 212 -6.88 -10.05 18.54
CA GLY A 212 -7.93 -9.70 19.49
C GLY A 212 -8.80 -10.91 19.88
N LYS A 213 -9.88 -10.65 20.63
CA LYS A 213 -10.88 -11.68 20.91
C LYS A 213 -11.54 -12.13 19.60
N ALA A 214 -11.59 -13.44 19.38
CA ALA A 214 -12.37 -14.00 18.28
C ALA A 214 -13.85 -13.77 18.56
N ILE A 215 -14.56 -13.19 17.59
CA ILE A 215 -16.00 -12.95 17.66
C ILE A 215 -16.64 -13.85 16.60
N ASN A 216 -17.67 -14.60 17.00
CA ASN A 216 -18.47 -15.36 16.05
C ASN A 216 -19.37 -14.39 15.27
N LEU A 217 -19.18 -14.29 13.96
CA LEU A 217 -20.00 -13.46 13.07
C LEU A 217 -21.27 -14.17 12.59
N LEU A 218 -21.41 -15.46 12.87
CA LEU A 218 -22.62 -16.25 12.66
C LEU A 218 -23.36 -16.35 14.02
N THR A 219 -24.23 -15.40 14.29
CA THR A 219 -25.28 -15.50 15.32
C THR A 219 -26.62 -15.26 14.67
#